data_AF-A0A353PCF7-F1
#
_entry.id   AF-A0A353PCF7-F1
#
_cell.length_a   1.000
_cell.length_b   1.000
_cell.length_c   1.000
_cell.angle_alpha   90.00
_cell.angle_beta   90.00
_cell.angle_gamma   90.00
#
_symmetry.space_group_name_H-M   'P 1'
#
loop_
_entity.id
_entity.type
_entity.pdbx_description
1 polymer ?
#
loop_
_entity_poly.entity_id
_entity_poly.type
_entity_poly.pdbx_seq_one_letter_code
_entity_poly.pdbx_strand_id
1 'polypeptide(L)'
;MASEALSPRWRILEVGIGTPLVVTLMLAMVVLPLPAPLLDLLFTFNITLSLVVLLATVYVLRPLDLGIFPSVLLITTLLRLAMNVASTRVILLHGHEGPEAAGRVIEAFGNFVIGGNYAVGLVVFAILVIVNFVVVTKGAGRISEVAARFTLDALPGKQMAIDADVGAGLMSQEQARQMRQEVRQEADFYGAMDGAGKFVRGDAVAGILVLFINLLGGLFIGMLQHGQPFMDAVQNYTLLTIGDGLVAQIPALLLSVATAVILTRVSGTVDMGRQMATQLLDQPRSLIVAGGILMALGIVPGMPSLVFMALGGASLWGGYAMSRRAAMRAAAPVVEDTPAEPAAPRELSWDELAPVDLLGLEVGYRLVPLVDPHQGGEVMDRIKSVRKTLSHELGFLIPAVHIRDNLELSPTAYRVSLKGVVIGQGELQPEREMAIDPGQVFGSLEGIATHDPAFGLDALWIEKGQRDQAQMLGYTVVDAGTVLATHLSQLLRQHAHELLGHDEIHQLLGQLGRTAPKLVEELVPKAVNMATLVQVLRGLLADGVSIRDIRTIAEVLVARAGTSQEPAELLRVVREHLGRMILQNLRFTGEELPVIALDHGLEQLVSGALQDGMALEPGLAERLLKSLGEATQRT
;
A
#
# COMPACT_ATOMS: atom_id res chain seq x y z
N MET A 1 17.06 35.07 -11.95
CA MET A 1 17.13 36.54 -11.83
C MET A 1 15.75 37.06 -11.46
N ALA A 2 15.51 37.30 -10.17
CA ALA A 2 14.42 38.12 -9.64
C ALA A 2 14.68 38.31 -8.13
N SER A 3 15.72 39.08 -7.79
CA SER A 3 15.95 39.55 -6.43
C SER A 3 15.36 40.95 -6.33
N GLU A 4 14.10 41.05 -5.93
CA GLU A 4 13.52 42.33 -5.54
C GLU A 4 13.93 42.69 -4.10
N ALA A 5 14.18 43.98 -3.91
CA ALA A 5 14.93 44.56 -2.82
C ALA A 5 14.19 44.49 -1.47
N LEU A 6 14.74 43.71 -0.54
CA LEU A 6 14.44 43.84 0.89
C LEU A 6 15.44 44.81 1.54
N SER A 7 14.91 45.75 2.31
CA SER A 7 15.62 46.87 2.93
C SER A 7 16.83 46.46 3.82
N PRO A 8 17.86 47.32 3.97
CA PRO A 8 19.17 46.95 4.52
C PRO A 8 19.19 46.50 5.99
N ARG A 9 18.10 46.67 6.74
CA ARG A 9 17.99 46.20 8.14
C ARG A 9 17.77 44.68 8.26
N TRP A 10 17.25 44.04 7.21
CA TRP A 10 16.96 42.60 7.21
C TRP A 10 18.14 41.75 6.75
N ARG A 11 19.14 42.35 6.10
CA ARG A 11 20.38 41.68 5.68
C ARG A 11 21.28 41.23 6.84
N ILE A 12 21.10 41.80 8.03
CA ILE A 12 21.83 41.39 9.24
C ILE A 12 21.31 40.05 9.78
N LEU A 13 20.06 39.67 9.48
CA LEU A 13 19.53 38.34 9.79
C LEU A 13 20.01 37.25 8.82
N GLU A 14 20.47 37.60 7.60
CA GLU A 14 21.02 36.64 6.62
C GLU A 14 22.47 36.24 6.93
N VAL A 15 23.20 37.04 7.70
CA VAL A 15 24.49 36.65 8.28
C VAL A 15 24.15 35.86 9.55
N GLY A 16 24.54 34.58 9.64
CA GLY A 16 24.16 33.62 10.70
C GLY A 16 24.51 33.98 12.17
N ILE A 17 24.19 35.19 12.62
CA ILE A 17 24.37 35.75 13.96
C ILE A 17 23.25 35.26 14.90
N GLY A 18 22.14 34.77 14.37
CA GLY A 18 21.00 34.28 15.16
C GLY A 18 21.38 33.17 16.15
N THR A 19 22.08 32.13 15.71
CA THR A 19 22.46 31.00 16.58
C THR A 19 23.45 31.41 17.68
N PRO A 20 24.56 32.14 17.39
CA PRO A 20 25.44 32.67 18.43
C PRO A 20 24.73 33.57 19.45
N LEU A 21 23.80 34.42 18.98
CA LEU A 21 23.03 35.30 19.86
C LEU A 21 22.13 34.50 20.80
N VAL A 22 21.41 33.50 20.29
CA VAL A 22 20.55 32.63 21.09
C VAL A 22 21.36 31.87 22.14
N VAL A 23 22.49 31.27 21.75
CA VAL A 23 23.37 30.55 22.70
C VAL A 23 23.93 31.48 23.77
N THR A 24 24.35 32.69 23.39
CA THR A 24 24.87 33.69 24.34
C THR A 24 23.77 34.16 25.30
N LEU A 25 22.55 34.37 24.80
CA LEU A 25 21.39 34.71 25.63
C LEU A 25 21.10 33.60 26.64
N MET A 26 21.14 32.34 26.22
CA MET A 26 20.88 31.19 27.11
C MET A 26 21.95 31.04 28.19
N LEU A 27 23.22 31.23 27.85
CA LEU A 27 24.32 31.29 28.82
C LEU A 27 24.13 32.44 29.81
N ALA A 28 23.74 33.62 29.31
CA ALA A 28 23.45 34.77 30.15
C ALA A 28 22.29 34.50 31.13
N MET A 29 21.24 33.80 30.71
CA MET A 29 20.11 33.42 31.57
C MET A 29 20.51 32.49 32.71
N VAL A 30 21.49 31.61 32.51
CA VAL A 30 21.99 30.70 33.57
C VAL A 30 22.81 31.48 34.61
N VAL A 31 23.58 32.48 34.17
CA VAL A 31 24.52 33.20 35.04
C VAL A 31 23.88 34.41 35.74
N LEU A 32 23.03 35.15 35.03
CA LEU A 32 22.43 36.40 35.51
C LEU A 32 21.03 36.17 36.11
N PRO A 33 20.71 36.79 37.26
CA PRO A 33 19.35 36.75 37.78
C PRO A 33 18.40 37.53 36.86
N LEU A 34 17.34 36.86 36.40
CA LEU A 34 16.34 37.48 35.52
C LEU A 34 15.21 38.09 36.34
N PRO A 35 14.72 39.29 35.97
CA PRO A 35 13.53 39.85 36.60
C PRO A 35 12.27 39.04 36.20
N ALA A 36 11.32 38.89 37.12
CA ALA A 36 10.06 38.17 36.92
C ALA A 36 9.31 38.49 35.60
N PRO A 37 9.12 39.75 35.18
CA PRO A 37 8.42 40.04 33.91
C PRO A 37 9.16 39.53 32.66
N LEU A 38 10.50 39.42 32.71
CA LEU A 38 11.26 38.86 31.60
C LEU A 38 11.11 37.33 31.53
N LEU A 39 11.03 36.65 32.68
CA LEU A 39 10.67 35.23 32.74
C LEU A 39 9.27 34.98 32.17
N ASP A 40 8.27 35.76 32.57
CA ASP A 40 6.91 35.66 32.05
C ASP A 40 6.86 35.82 30.52
N LEU A 41 7.61 36.78 29.97
CA LEU A 41 7.74 36.97 28.52
C LEU A 41 8.35 35.74 27.84
N LEU A 42 9.45 35.21 28.38
CA LEU A 42 10.18 34.08 27.80
C LEU A 42 9.36 32.78 27.86
N PHE A 43 8.65 32.53 28.96
CA PHE A 43 7.74 31.40 29.08
C PHE A 43 6.58 31.49 28.10
N THR A 44 5.93 32.66 28.01
CA THR A 44 4.85 32.90 27.05
C THR A 44 5.33 32.73 25.61
N PHE A 45 6.53 33.25 25.30
CA PHE A 45 7.18 33.07 24.00
C PHE A 45 7.43 31.59 23.70
N ASN A 46 7.95 30.82 24.66
CA ASN A 46 8.23 29.39 24.45
C ASN A 46 6.95 28.57 24.20
N ILE A 47 5.87 28.84 24.95
CA ILE A 47 4.56 28.22 24.73
C ILE A 47 4.05 28.55 23.32
N THR A 48 4.12 29.83 22.93
CA THR A 48 3.69 30.30 21.61
C THR A 48 4.50 29.63 20.50
N LEU A 49 5.83 29.58 20.65
CA LEU A 49 6.74 28.95 19.70
C LEU A 49 6.44 27.45 19.56
N SER A 50 6.20 26.75 20.66
CA SER A 50 5.85 25.32 20.65
C SER A 50 4.51 25.06 19.97
N LEU A 51 3.52 25.95 20.15
CA LEU A 51 2.24 25.88 19.46
C LEU A 51 2.39 26.13 17.95
N VAL A 52 3.17 27.14 17.55
CA VAL A 52 3.48 27.42 16.14
C VAL A 52 4.17 26.23 15.49
N VAL A 53 5.14 25.62 16.18
CA VAL A 53 5.83 24.41 15.70
C VAL A 53 4.85 23.24 15.53
N LEU A 54 3.98 22.99 16.50
CA LEU A 54 2.93 21.96 16.38
C LEU A 54 2.03 22.22 15.16
N LEU A 55 1.50 23.43 15.01
CA LEU A 55 0.64 23.76 13.88
C LEU A 55 1.39 23.62 12.54
N ALA A 56 2.64 24.06 12.46
CA ALA A 56 3.47 23.88 11.27
C ALA A 56 3.61 22.39 10.89
N THR A 57 3.80 21.49 11.86
CA THR A 57 3.86 20.03 11.60
C THR A 57 2.53 19.42 11.16
N VAL A 58 1.40 20.01 11.54
CA VAL A 58 0.06 19.56 11.10
C VAL A 58 -0.21 19.95 9.65
N TYR A 59 0.21 21.15 9.25
CA TYR A 59 -0.06 21.70 7.91
C TYR A 59 0.99 21.36 6.84
N VAL A 60 2.18 20.89 7.22
CA VAL A 60 3.18 20.48 6.24
C VAL A 60 2.72 19.23 5.47
N LEU A 61 2.96 19.18 4.16
CA LEU A 61 2.58 18.03 3.33
C LEU A 61 3.58 16.88 3.48
N ARG A 62 4.87 17.18 3.30
CA ARG A 62 5.96 16.19 3.44
C ARG A 62 6.86 16.53 4.64
N PRO A 63 7.34 15.54 5.41
CA PRO A 63 8.26 15.79 6.52
C PRO A 63 9.50 16.60 6.13
N LEU A 64 10.05 16.35 4.93
CA LEU A 64 11.23 17.02 4.40
C LEU A 64 11.03 18.52 4.12
N ASP A 65 9.80 18.97 3.88
CA ASP A 65 9.51 20.39 3.65
C ASP A 65 9.79 21.23 4.93
N LEU A 66 9.80 20.58 6.11
CA LEU A 66 10.20 21.17 7.38
C LEU A 66 11.60 20.68 7.83
N GLY A 67 12.59 20.70 6.92
CA GLY A 67 13.95 20.20 7.18
C GLY A 67 14.67 20.83 8.38
N ILE A 68 14.27 22.03 8.83
CA ILE A 68 14.83 22.71 10.01
C ILE A 68 14.28 22.18 11.35
N PHE A 69 13.27 21.32 11.33
CA PHE A 69 12.57 20.83 12.52
C PHE A 69 13.49 20.26 13.62
N PRO A 70 14.49 19.40 13.33
CA PRO A 70 15.38 18.88 14.37
C PRO A 70 16.15 19.98 15.11
N SER A 71 16.60 21.00 14.37
CA SER A 71 17.32 22.15 14.94
C SER A 71 16.40 23.02 15.80
N VAL A 72 15.16 23.24 15.36
CA VAL A 72 14.15 23.96 16.14
C VAL A 72 13.83 23.20 17.44
N LEU A 73 13.69 21.88 17.37
CA LEU A 73 13.47 21.04 18.55
C LEU A 73 14.63 21.16 19.56
N LEU A 74 15.88 21.13 19.07
CA LEU A 74 17.05 21.24 19.92
C LEU A 74 17.12 22.62 20.60
N ILE A 75 16.98 23.70 19.83
CA ILE A 75 17.05 25.08 20.35
C ILE A 75 15.92 25.34 21.35
N THR A 76 14.69 24.93 21.04
CA THR A 76 13.53 25.13 21.94
C THR A 76 13.67 24.32 23.24
N THR A 77 14.21 23.11 23.16
CA THR A 77 14.48 22.27 24.33
C THR A 77 15.58 22.87 25.20
N LEU A 78 16.68 23.34 24.61
CA LEU A 78 17.75 23.99 25.37
C LEU A 78 17.27 25.31 25.98
N LEU A 79 16.44 26.10 25.27
CA LEU A 79 15.85 27.33 25.78
C LEU A 79 14.97 27.03 27.01
N ARG A 80 14.17 25.95 26.94
CA ARG A 80 13.39 25.46 28.09
C ARG A 80 14.29 25.13 29.27
N LEU A 81 15.37 24.36 29.05
CA LEU A 81 16.31 24.01 30.11
C LEU A 81 16.92 25.26 30.77
N ALA A 82 17.34 26.24 29.97
CA ALA A 82 17.89 27.50 30.47
C ALA A 82 16.85 28.30 31.28
N MET A 83 15.59 28.34 30.83
CA MET A 83 14.50 28.96 31.57
C MET A 83 14.23 28.26 32.91
N ASN A 84 14.22 26.92 32.94
CA ASN A 84 14.01 26.15 34.16
C ASN A 84 15.09 26.41 35.21
N VAL A 85 16.36 26.58 34.77
CA VAL A 85 17.45 26.95 35.68
C VAL A 85 17.27 28.39 36.20
N ALA A 86 16.88 29.32 35.32
CA ALA A 86 16.64 30.70 35.70
C ALA A 86 15.44 30.85 36.65
N SER A 87 14.34 30.14 36.40
CA SER A 87 13.14 30.15 37.26
C SER A 87 13.41 29.49 38.61
N THR A 88 14.11 28.35 38.65
CA THR A 88 14.57 27.70 39.89
C THR A 88 15.31 28.68 40.79
N ARG A 89 16.22 29.48 40.23
CA ARG A 89 16.95 30.48 41.00
C ARG A 89 16.02 31.56 41.57
N VAL A 90 15.06 32.04 40.79
CA VAL A 90 14.08 33.04 41.26
C VAL A 90 13.18 32.46 42.35
N ILE A 91 12.70 31.23 42.18
CA ILE A 91 11.86 30.52 43.15
C ILE A 91 12.62 30.33 44.47
N LEU A 92 13.88 29.86 44.43
CA LEU A 92 14.66 29.64 45.65
C LEU A 92 15.10 30.92 46.35
N LEU A 93 15.34 32.01 45.62
CA LEU A 93 15.75 33.30 46.20
C LEU A 93 14.57 34.12 46.72
N HIS A 94 13.48 34.21 45.95
CA HIS A 94 12.38 35.13 46.25
C HIS A 94 11.07 34.40 46.60
N GLY A 95 10.99 33.07 46.56
CA GLY A 95 9.76 32.32 46.84
C GLY A 95 9.22 32.49 48.27
N HIS A 96 10.04 32.99 49.19
CA HIS A 96 9.59 33.36 50.54
C HIS A 96 8.77 34.67 50.57
N GLU A 97 8.89 35.53 49.56
CA GLU A 97 8.18 36.81 49.46
C GLU A 97 6.70 36.63 49.06
N GLY A 98 6.31 35.42 48.63
CA GLY A 98 4.93 35.06 48.29
C GLY A 98 4.78 34.41 46.92
N PRO A 99 3.56 34.03 46.53
CA PRO A 99 3.28 33.36 45.26
C PRO A 99 3.53 34.24 44.01
N GLU A 100 3.53 35.57 44.13
CA GLU A 100 3.82 36.48 43.00
C GLU A 100 5.32 36.56 42.64
N ALA A 101 6.21 36.08 43.52
CA ALA A 101 7.65 36.35 43.45
C ALA A 101 8.36 35.71 42.24
N ALA A 102 7.80 34.64 41.68
CA ALA A 102 8.39 33.93 40.54
C ALA A 102 7.83 34.36 39.17
N GLY A 103 6.92 35.34 39.13
CA GLY A 103 6.23 35.77 37.92
C GLY A 103 4.77 35.32 37.87
N ARG A 104 3.96 36.09 37.13
CA ARG A 104 2.50 35.92 37.08
C ARG A 104 2.10 34.67 36.29
N VAL A 105 2.93 34.24 35.34
CA VAL A 105 2.65 33.04 34.55
C VAL A 105 2.75 31.80 35.43
N ILE A 106 3.83 31.68 36.21
CA ILE A 106 4.02 30.56 37.14
C ILE A 106 2.89 30.49 38.17
N GLU A 107 2.54 31.63 38.77
CA GLU A 107 1.45 31.72 39.74
C GLU A 107 0.10 31.29 39.14
N ALA A 108 -0.24 31.80 37.95
CA ALA A 108 -1.50 31.48 37.29
C ALA A 108 -1.64 29.98 36.99
N PHE A 109 -0.57 29.35 36.49
CA PHE A 109 -0.56 27.91 36.22
C PHE A 109 -0.60 27.07 37.50
N GLY A 110 0.09 27.49 38.57
CA GLY A 110 0.04 26.82 39.88
C GLY A 110 -1.37 26.83 40.47
N ASN A 111 -2.01 28.01 40.48
CA ASN A 111 -3.38 28.16 40.96
C ASN A 111 -4.40 27.37 40.14
N PHE A 112 -4.23 27.30 38.82
CA PHE A 112 -5.13 26.55 37.93
C PHE A 112 -5.19 25.05 38.28
N VAL A 113 -4.07 24.42 38.64
CA VAL A 113 -4.03 22.98 38.96
C VAL A 113 -4.36 22.69 40.41
N ILE A 114 -4.00 23.58 41.35
CA ILE A 114 -4.23 23.37 42.77
C ILE A 114 -5.72 23.51 43.12
N GLY A 115 -6.46 24.42 42.47
CA GLY A 115 -7.91 24.57 42.69
C GLY A 115 -8.31 24.82 44.15
N GLY A 116 -7.39 25.36 44.96
CA GLY A 116 -7.56 25.58 46.41
C GLY A 116 -7.19 24.40 47.31
N ASN A 117 -6.82 23.23 46.77
CA ASN A 117 -6.36 22.07 47.56
C ASN A 117 -4.97 21.59 47.11
N TYR A 118 -3.95 21.95 47.89
CA TYR A 118 -2.54 21.64 47.60
C TYR A 118 -2.27 20.14 47.47
N ALA A 119 -2.96 19.27 48.22
CA ALA A 119 -2.77 17.83 48.12
C ALA A 119 -3.30 17.28 46.79
N VAL A 120 -4.49 17.74 46.36
CA VAL A 120 -5.06 17.38 45.05
C VAL A 120 -4.19 17.91 43.92
N GLY A 121 -3.72 19.16 44.03
CA GLY A 121 -2.81 19.77 43.07
C GLY A 121 -1.52 18.96 42.89
N LEU A 122 -0.90 18.51 43.98
CA LEU A 122 0.30 17.68 43.94
C LEU A 122 0.06 16.33 43.23
N VAL A 123 -1.09 15.67 43.49
CA VAL A 123 -1.45 14.40 42.85
C VAL A 123 -1.69 14.59 41.35
N VAL A 124 -2.48 15.59 40.97
CA VAL A 124 -2.77 15.91 39.56
C VAL A 124 -1.48 16.25 38.81
N PHE A 125 -0.63 17.06 39.42
CA PHE A 125 0.66 17.43 38.87
C PHE A 125 1.59 16.20 38.70
N ALA A 126 1.66 15.32 39.69
CA ALA A 126 2.43 14.07 39.59
C ALA A 126 1.93 13.19 38.44
N ILE A 127 0.62 13.08 38.24
CA ILE A 127 0.04 12.36 37.09
C ILE A 127 0.48 13.01 35.77
N LEU A 128 0.40 14.33 35.65
CA LEU A 128 0.83 15.05 34.45
C LEU A 128 2.30 14.78 34.14
N VAL A 129 3.19 14.88 35.14
CA VAL A 129 4.63 14.54 35.03
C VAL A 129 4.84 13.10 34.55
N ILE A 130 4.14 12.14 35.16
CA ILE A 130 4.23 10.73 34.76
C ILE A 130 3.78 10.54 33.32
N VAL A 131 2.63 11.08 32.93
CA VAL A 131 2.09 10.95 31.56
C VAL A 131 3.06 11.56 30.55
N ASN A 132 3.53 12.78 30.79
CA ASN A 132 4.48 13.43 29.89
C ASN A 132 5.78 12.62 29.76
N PHE A 133 6.40 12.20 30.87
CA PHE A 133 7.68 11.51 30.80
C PHE A 133 7.56 10.06 30.30
N VAL A 134 6.69 9.27 30.92
CA VAL A 134 6.59 7.81 30.68
C VAL A 134 5.87 7.50 29.38
N VAL A 135 4.81 8.24 29.04
CA VAL A 135 4.01 7.96 27.85
C VAL A 135 4.51 8.79 26.68
N VAL A 136 4.57 10.12 26.83
CA VAL A 136 4.79 11.01 25.69
C VAL A 136 6.28 11.06 25.29
N THR A 137 7.17 11.49 26.18
CA THR A 137 8.60 11.66 25.87
C THR A 137 9.28 10.34 25.54
N LYS A 138 9.06 9.28 26.34
CA LYS A 138 9.59 7.94 26.01
C LYS A 138 8.96 7.37 24.75
N GLY A 139 7.66 7.56 24.52
CA GLY A 139 6.97 7.11 23.30
C GLY A 139 7.54 7.77 22.05
N ALA A 140 7.61 9.10 22.03
CA ALA A 140 8.17 9.88 20.93
C ALA A 140 9.64 9.50 20.66
N GLY A 141 10.43 9.28 21.72
CA GLY A 141 11.82 8.83 21.59
C GLY A 141 11.95 7.48 20.88
N ARG A 142 11.12 6.48 21.26
CA ARG A 142 11.14 5.17 20.59
C ARG A 142 10.67 5.24 19.15
N ILE A 143 9.65 6.05 18.86
CA ILE A 143 9.17 6.27 17.49
C ILE A 143 10.29 6.89 16.65
N SER A 144 11.00 7.89 17.17
CA SER A 144 12.12 8.53 16.48
C SER A 144 13.29 7.59 16.22
N GLU A 145 13.68 6.79 17.22
CA GLU A 145 14.77 5.82 17.10
C GLU A 145 14.46 4.76 16.04
N VAL A 146 13.25 4.20 16.08
CA VAL A 146 12.81 3.15 15.17
C VAL A 146 12.64 3.69 13.74
N ALA A 147 12.01 4.86 13.58
CA ALA A 147 11.86 5.50 12.27
C ALA A 147 13.22 5.83 11.66
N ALA A 148 14.13 6.43 12.43
CA ALA A 148 15.47 6.73 11.96
C ALA A 148 16.23 5.47 11.55
N ARG A 149 16.20 4.43 12.38
CA ARG A 149 16.89 3.17 12.07
C ARG A 149 16.36 2.54 10.78
N PHE A 150 15.05 2.39 10.62
CA PHE A 150 14.50 1.78 9.41
C PHE A 150 14.75 2.61 8.15
N THR A 151 14.66 3.94 8.25
CA THR A 151 14.95 4.81 7.10
C THR A 151 16.42 4.76 6.73
N LEU A 152 17.33 4.76 7.71
CA LEU A 152 18.77 4.65 7.47
C LEU A 152 19.17 3.28 6.92
N ASP A 153 18.58 2.19 7.44
CA ASP A 153 18.81 0.82 6.96
C ASP A 153 18.31 0.63 5.51
N ALA A 154 17.32 1.42 5.08
CA ALA A 154 16.80 1.41 3.70
C ALA A 154 17.62 2.24 2.69
N LEU A 155 18.58 3.07 3.14
CA LEU A 155 19.36 3.95 2.26
C LEU A 155 20.16 3.22 1.18
N PRO A 156 20.88 2.11 1.47
CA PRO A 156 21.60 1.38 0.44
C PRO A 156 20.65 0.85 -0.64
N GLY A 157 19.48 0.35 -0.25
CA GLY A 157 18.46 -0.13 -1.19
C GLY A 157 17.94 0.99 -2.11
N LYS A 158 17.64 2.17 -1.55
CA LYS A 158 17.22 3.33 -2.35
C LYS A 158 18.33 3.82 -3.31
N GLN A 159 19.58 3.84 -2.86
CA GLN A 159 20.72 4.24 -3.70
C GLN A 159 20.98 3.22 -4.82
N MET A 160 20.92 1.92 -4.52
CA MET A 160 21.06 0.86 -5.52
C MET A 160 19.93 0.90 -6.55
N ALA A 161 18.70 1.22 -6.14
CA ALA A 161 17.58 1.39 -7.08
C ALA A 161 17.81 2.57 -8.05
N ILE A 162 18.29 3.71 -7.54
CA ILE A 162 18.68 4.86 -8.37
C ILE A 162 19.78 4.47 -9.37
N ASP A 163 20.79 3.72 -8.91
CA ASP A 163 21.91 3.30 -9.76
C ASP A 163 21.45 2.30 -10.83
N ALA A 164 20.52 1.40 -10.49
CA ALA A 164 19.91 0.47 -11.42
C ALA A 164 19.08 1.20 -12.49
N ASP A 165 18.29 2.20 -12.11
CA ASP A 165 17.47 2.98 -13.05
C ASP A 165 18.31 3.83 -14.00
N VAL A 166 19.43 4.38 -13.53
CA VAL A 166 20.42 5.07 -14.38
C VAL A 166 21.11 4.07 -15.32
N GLY A 167 21.50 2.90 -14.82
CA GLY A 167 22.10 1.83 -15.62
C GLY A 167 21.16 1.27 -16.69
N ALA A 168 19.85 1.24 -16.42
CA ALA A 168 18.80 0.81 -17.33
C ALA A 168 18.35 1.89 -18.33
N GLY A 169 18.86 3.13 -18.22
CA GLY A 169 18.47 4.25 -19.08
C GLY A 169 17.07 4.80 -18.83
N LEU A 170 16.41 4.41 -17.73
CA LEU A 170 15.08 4.91 -17.33
C LEU A 170 15.16 6.30 -16.71
N MET A 171 16.33 6.72 -16.24
CA MET A 171 16.56 7.99 -15.56
C MET A 171 17.84 8.68 -16.05
N SER A 172 17.78 10.01 -16.22
CA SER A 172 18.95 10.82 -16.57
C SER A 172 19.89 11.06 -15.37
N GLN A 173 21.15 11.40 -15.64
CA GLN A 173 22.14 11.74 -14.60
C GLN A 173 21.72 12.94 -13.74
N GLU A 174 21.00 13.91 -14.30
CA GLU A 174 20.51 15.07 -13.55
C GLU A 174 19.39 14.69 -12.58
N GLN A 175 18.44 13.87 -13.03
CA GLN A 175 17.38 13.32 -12.18
C GLN A 175 17.96 12.42 -11.07
N ALA A 176 18.95 11.59 -11.39
CA ALA A 176 19.63 10.76 -10.41
C ALA A 176 20.33 11.58 -9.32
N ARG A 177 20.95 12.73 -9.69
CA ARG A 177 21.53 13.65 -8.71
C ARG A 177 20.48 14.25 -7.78
N GLN A 178 19.33 14.68 -8.31
CA GLN A 178 18.23 15.21 -7.52
C GLN A 178 17.69 14.16 -6.55
N MET A 179 17.42 12.94 -7.03
CA MET A 179 16.94 11.83 -6.20
C MET A 179 17.95 11.45 -5.10
N ARG A 180 19.25 11.38 -5.42
CA ARG A 180 20.29 11.14 -4.40
C ARG A 180 20.35 12.25 -3.35
N GLN A 181 20.13 13.51 -3.77
CA GLN A 181 20.07 14.64 -2.85
C GLN A 181 18.87 14.54 -1.92
N GLU A 182 17.69 14.15 -2.42
CA GLU A 182 16.50 13.90 -1.59
C GLU A 182 16.73 12.74 -0.61
N VAL A 183 17.27 11.61 -1.07
CA VAL A 183 17.61 10.46 -0.20
C VAL A 183 18.62 10.86 0.89
N ARG A 184 19.59 11.72 0.56
CA ARG A 184 20.54 12.26 1.53
C ARG A 184 19.87 13.19 2.54
N GLN A 185 19.00 14.09 2.09
CA GLN A 185 18.24 14.98 2.97
C GLN A 185 17.34 14.18 3.92
N GLU A 186 16.74 13.09 3.44
CA GLU A 186 15.98 12.16 4.26
C GLU A 186 16.85 11.50 5.33
N ALA A 187 18.03 10.98 4.96
CA ALA A 187 18.99 10.43 5.90
C ALA A 187 19.41 11.45 6.99
N ASP A 188 19.79 12.66 6.56
CA ASP A 188 20.25 13.73 7.45
C ASP A 188 19.11 14.18 8.40
N PHE A 189 17.87 14.29 7.90
CA PHE A 189 16.70 14.65 8.69
C PHE A 189 16.41 13.62 9.79
N TYR A 190 16.27 12.35 9.42
CA TYR A 190 15.94 11.30 10.39
C TYR A 190 17.10 11.00 11.36
N GLY A 191 18.35 11.11 10.90
CA GLY A 191 19.54 11.02 11.75
C GLY A 191 19.59 12.16 12.79
N ALA A 192 19.34 13.40 12.37
CA ALA A 192 19.26 14.55 13.26
C ALA A 192 18.08 14.43 14.25
N MET A 193 16.95 13.85 13.81
CA MET A 193 15.78 13.60 14.66
C MET A 193 16.06 12.62 15.80
N ASP A 194 16.75 11.49 15.54
CA ASP A 194 17.16 10.57 16.62
C ASP A 194 18.04 11.27 17.67
N GLY A 195 18.98 12.10 17.20
CA GLY A 195 19.81 12.92 18.08
C GLY A 195 18.98 13.90 18.92
N ALA A 196 18.13 14.70 18.28
CA ALA A 196 17.30 15.70 18.93
C ALA A 196 16.29 15.06 19.92
N GLY A 197 15.73 13.90 19.59
CA GLY A 197 14.84 13.13 20.48
C GLY A 197 15.52 12.68 21.77
N LYS A 198 16.80 12.30 21.72
CA LYS A 198 17.60 11.98 22.93
C LYS A 198 17.79 13.20 23.84
N PHE A 199 17.95 14.39 23.26
CA PHE A 199 18.02 15.65 24.04
C PHE A 199 16.69 15.97 24.73
N VAL A 200 15.54 15.80 24.06
CA VAL A 200 14.21 15.99 24.68
C VAL A 200 14.01 15.06 25.87
N ARG A 201 14.46 13.80 25.75
CA ARG A 201 14.42 12.85 26.87
C ARG A 201 15.31 13.30 28.04
N GLY A 202 16.51 13.78 27.75
CA GLY A 202 17.42 14.31 28.78
C GLY A 202 16.83 15.50 29.52
N ASP A 203 16.21 16.43 28.79
CA ASP A 203 15.54 17.57 29.39
C ASP A 203 14.35 17.18 30.27
N ALA A 204 13.54 16.20 29.87
CA ALA A 204 12.41 15.76 30.69
C ALA A 204 12.89 15.15 32.04
N VAL A 205 14.05 14.47 32.06
CA VAL A 205 14.68 14.02 33.31
C VAL A 205 15.15 15.22 34.14
N ALA A 206 15.79 16.20 33.50
CA ALA A 206 16.24 17.41 34.17
C ALA A 206 15.06 18.20 34.80
N GLY A 207 13.92 18.29 34.12
CA GLY A 207 12.71 18.93 34.65
C GLY A 207 12.17 18.24 35.92
N ILE A 208 12.20 16.91 35.98
CA ILE A 208 11.83 16.16 37.19
C ILE A 208 12.82 16.43 38.32
N LEU A 209 14.12 16.51 38.02
CA LEU A 209 15.14 16.84 39.02
C LEU A 209 14.96 18.26 39.56
N VAL A 210 14.71 19.23 38.67
CA VAL A 210 14.41 20.62 39.03
C VAL A 210 13.21 20.71 39.95
N LEU A 211 12.14 19.95 39.68
CA LEU A 211 10.98 19.87 40.56
C LEU A 211 11.37 19.45 41.99
N PHE A 212 12.14 18.38 42.13
CA PHE A 212 12.58 17.90 43.45
C PHE A 212 13.48 18.93 44.15
N ILE A 213 14.37 19.59 43.40
CA ILE A 213 15.24 20.65 43.92
C ILE A 213 14.42 21.86 44.39
N ASN A 214 13.42 22.30 43.63
CA ASN A 214 12.58 23.43 44.00
C ASN A 214 11.73 23.11 45.23
N LEU A 215 11.13 21.92 45.29
CA LEU A 215 10.30 21.52 46.41
C LEU A 215 11.10 21.33 47.70
N LEU A 216 12.18 20.54 47.67
CA LEU A 216 12.99 20.24 48.85
C LEU A 216 13.90 21.39 49.25
N GLY A 217 14.59 21.98 48.26
CA GLY A 217 15.48 23.12 48.46
C GLY A 217 14.71 24.36 48.92
N GLY A 218 13.54 24.62 48.32
CA GLY A 218 12.66 25.72 48.71
C GLY A 218 12.15 25.57 50.14
N LEU A 219 11.71 24.37 50.53
CA LEU A 219 11.30 24.10 51.91
C LEU A 219 12.47 24.30 52.90
N PHE A 220 13.67 23.83 52.56
CA PHE A 220 14.87 23.98 53.40
C PHE A 220 15.26 25.45 53.56
N ILE A 221 15.33 26.22 52.47
CA ILE A 221 15.67 27.65 52.48
C ILE A 221 14.59 28.47 53.21
N GLY A 222 13.31 28.24 52.88
CA GLY A 222 12.18 28.92 53.50
C GLY A 222 12.14 28.76 55.01
N MET A 223 12.33 27.53 55.52
CA MET A 223 12.29 27.29 56.96
C MET A 223 13.59 27.70 57.68
N LEU A 224 14.76 27.31 57.17
CA LEU A 224 16.02 27.50 57.92
C LEU A 224 16.67 28.86 57.71
N GLN A 225 16.61 29.42 56.50
CA GLN A 225 17.24 30.72 56.21
C GLN A 225 16.28 31.88 56.42
N HIS A 226 14.98 31.69 56.16
CA HIS A 226 13.98 32.77 56.20
C HIS A 226 12.96 32.62 57.33
N GLY A 227 13.06 31.56 58.16
CA GLY A 227 12.26 31.39 59.37
C GLY A 227 10.75 31.20 59.11
N GLN A 228 10.35 30.81 57.89
CA GLN A 228 8.95 30.62 57.55
C GLN A 228 8.34 29.42 58.28
N PRO A 229 7.06 29.51 58.72
CA PRO A 229 6.33 28.35 59.22
C PRO A 229 6.27 27.24 58.17
N PHE A 230 6.40 25.98 58.62
CA PHE A 230 6.39 24.81 57.72
C PHE A 230 5.21 24.83 56.73
N MET A 231 4.00 25.17 57.21
CA MET A 231 2.81 25.16 56.36
C MET A 231 2.85 26.24 55.27
N ASP A 232 3.34 27.44 55.59
CA ASP A 232 3.43 28.56 54.64
C ASP A 232 4.54 28.30 53.60
N ALA A 233 5.67 27.75 54.05
CA ALA A 233 6.74 27.30 53.16
C ALA A 233 6.25 26.19 52.21
N VAL A 234 5.51 25.20 52.72
CA VAL A 234 4.90 24.17 51.87
C VAL A 234 3.95 24.80 50.85
N GLN A 235 3.07 25.71 51.25
CA GLN A 235 2.11 26.33 50.33
C GLN A 235 2.80 27.13 49.22
N ASN A 236 3.69 28.06 49.58
CA ASN A 236 4.36 28.92 48.60
C ASN A 236 5.25 28.12 47.65
N TYR A 237 6.16 27.31 48.19
CA TYR A 237 7.10 26.57 47.34
C TYR A 237 6.42 25.45 46.57
N THR A 238 5.37 24.80 47.09
CA THR A 238 4.60 23.81 46.31
C THR A 238 3.86 24.49 45.17
N LEU A 239 3.22 25.65 45.40
CA LEU A 239 2.50 26.39 44.36
C LEU A 239 3.45 26.84 43.25
N LEU A 240 4.56 27.48 43.62
CA LEU A 240 5.57 27.95 42.67
C LEU A 240 6.21 26.79 41.90
N THR A 241 6.51 25.68 42.58
CA THR A 241 7.12 24.49 41.96
C THR A 241 6.17 23.78 41.00
N ILE A 242 4.89 23.63 41.36
CA ILE A 242 3.87 23.07 40.47
C ILE A 242 3.66 24.01 39.27
N GLY A 243 3.56 25.31 39.51
CA GLY A 243 3.42 26.32 38.47
C GLY A 243 4.57 26.29 37.46
N ASP A 244 5.81 26.33 37.93
CA ASP A 244 7.02 26.26 37.11
C ASP A 244 7.07 24.95 36.31
N GLY A 245 6.78 23.83 36.97
CA GLY A 245 6.70 22.53 36.32
C GLY A 245 5.68 22.49 35.18
N LEU A 246 4.48 23.03 35.39
CA LEU A 246 3.43 23.08 34.37
C LEU A 246 3.80 23.96 33.18
N VAL A 247 4.36 25.15 33.46
CA VAL A 247 4.79 26.10 32.43
C VAL A 247 5.89 25.51 31.56
N ALA A 248 6.83 24.75 32.14
CA ALA A 248 7.85 24.03 31.40
C ALA A 248 7.27 22.84 30.59
N GLN A 249 6.23 22.22 31.11
CA GLN A 249 5.71 20.94 30.61
C GLN A 249 4.74 21.08 29.44
N ILE A 250 3.97 22.17 29.34
CA ILE A 250 3.08 22.43 28.21
C ILE A 250 3.88 22.52 26.89
N PRO A 251 4.95 23.34 26.77
CA PRO A 251 5.83 23.33 25.61
C PRO A 251 6.40 21.96 25.28
N ALA A 252 6.82 21.20 26.31
CA ALA A 252 7.39 19.86 26.14
C ALA A 252 6.39 18.88 25.53
N LEU A 253 5.14 18.92 25.99
CA LEU A 253 4.05 18.12 25.45
C LEU A 253 3.78 18.49 23.99
N LEU A 254 3.64 19.79 23.69
CA LEU A 254 3.38 20.27 22.32
C LEU A 254 4.48 19.86 21.34
N LEU A 255 5.76 20.04 21.71
CA LEU A 255 6.91 19.64 20.89
C LEU A 255 7.02 18.11 20.73
N SER A 256 6.71 17.34 21.78
CA SER A 256 6.73 15.87 21.69
C SER A 256 5.61 15.34 20.81
N VAL A 257 4.42 15.94 20.86
CA VAL A 257 3.32 15.62 19.94
C VAL A 257 3.68 16.03 18.51
N ALA A 258 4.25 17.22 18.30
CA ALA A 258 4.72 17.66 16.98
C ALA A 258 5.76 16.67 16.39
N THR A 259 6.67 16.19 17.24
CA THR A 259 7.65 15.16 16.89
C THR A 259 6.99 13.83 16.52
N ALA A 260 6.01 13.39 17.29
CA ALA A 260 5.27 12.17 16.96
C ALA A 260 4.50 12.30 15.64
N VAL A 261 3.84 13.44 15.40
CA VAL A 261 3.09 13.72 14.18
C VAL A 261 4.00 13.74 12.95
N ILE A 262 5.15 14.42 13.02
CA ILE A 262 6.07 14.50 11.86
C ILE A 262 6.70 13.14 11.53
N LEU A 263 6.99 12.30 12.54
CA LEU A 263 7.61 10.98 12.35
C LEU A 263 6.63 9.89 11.92
N THR A 264 5.35 10.01 12.27
CA THR A 264 4.29 9.05 11.88
C THR A 264 3.59 9.44 10.59
N ARG A 265 3.96 10.58 9.99
CA ARG A 265 3.41 11.04 8.72
C ARG A 265 3.88 10.15 7.58
N VAL A 266 2.93 9.60 6.85
CA VAL A 266 3.18 8.91 5.58
C VAL A 266 3.38 9.97 4.50
N SER A 267 4.48 9.87 3.74
CA SER A 267 4.76 10.77 2.62
C SER A 267 3.60 10.73 1.61
N GLY A 268 2.92 11.86 1.43
CA GLY A 268 1.78 12.00 0.54
C GLY A 268 1.53 13.45 0.13
N THR A 269 0.67 13.65 -0.86
CA THR A 269 0.31 14.97 -1.42
C THR A 269 -0.96 15.56 -0.80
N VAL A 270 -1.53 14.91 0.20
CA VAL A 270 -2.84 15.26 0.78
C VAL A 270 -2.67 15.72 2.23
N ASP A 271 -3.37 16.79 2.59
CA ASP A 271 -3.41 17.31 3.96
C ASP A 271 -3.92 16.26 4.95
N MET A 272 -3.21 16.09 6.08
CA MET A 272 -3.55 15.12 7.12
C MET A 272 -4.98 15.31 7.67
N GLY A 273 -5.41 16.56 7.86
CA GLY A 273 -6.76 16.87 8.33
C GLY A 273 -7.84 16.41 7.35
N ARG A 274 -7.59 16.59 6.04
CA ARG A 274 -8.48 16.12 5.00
C ARG A 274 -8.46 14.60 4.91
N GLN A 275 -7.28 13.97 5.02
CA GLN A 275 -7.12 12.52 4.98
C GLN A 275 -7.77 11.82 6.18
N MET A 276 -7.64 12.35 7.39
CA MET A 276 -8.36 11.83 8.57
C MET A 276 -9.87 11.98 8.40
N ALA A 277 -10.33 13.14 7.93
CA ALA A 277 -11.75 13.36 7.68
C ALA A 277 -12.28 12.40 6.61
N THR A 278 -11.61 12.27 5.46
CA THR A 278 -12.08 11.37 4.40
C THR A 278 -11.97 9.90 4.80
N GLN A 279 -10.87 9.46 5.41
CA GLN A 279 -10.71 8.03 5.74
C GLN A 279 -11.62 7.57 6.88
N LEU A 280 -11.80 8.39 7.92
CA LEU A 280 -12.63 8.02 9.08
C LEU A 280 -14.11 8.32 8.84
N LEU A 281 -14.43 9.46 8.19
CA LEU A 281 -15.81 9.91 8.01
C LEU A 281 -16.42 9.51 6.67
N ASP A 282 -15.67 9.19 5.60
CA ASP A 282 -16.27 8.77 4.30
C ASP A 282 -16.68 7.29 4.25
N GLN A 283 -16.45 6.52 5.32
CA GLN A 283 -16.97 5.16 5.42
C GLN A 283 -18.29 5.13 6.21
N PRO A 284 -19.46 5.00 5.56
CA PRO A 284 -20.75 5.06 6.28
C PRO A 284 -20.90 3.93 7.31
N ARG A 285 -20.22 2.80 7.10
CA ARG A 285 -20.23 1.66 8.01
C ARG A 285 -19.57 1.96 9.37
N SER A 286 -18.47 2.73 9.40
CA SER A 286 -17.78 3.03 10.66
C SER A 286 -18.66 3.90 11.57
N LEU A 287 -19.29 4.93 11.01
CA LEU A 287 -20.21 5.83 11.71
C LEU A 287 -21.46 5.12 12.24
N ILE A 288 -22.03 4.20 11.45
CA ILE A 288 -23.23 3.44 11.87
C ILE A 288 -22.88 2.48 13.01
N VAL A 289 -21.78 1.74 12.91
CA VAL A 289 -21.35 0.78 13.95
C VAL A 289 -20.97 1.52 15.23
N ALA A 290 -20.18 2.60 15.14
CA ALA A 290 -19.82 3.43 16.28
C ALA A 290 -21.07 4.04 16.94
N GLY A 291 -22.00 4.57 16.15
CA GLY A 291 -23.27 5.10 16.63
C GLY A 291 -24.12 4.05 17.35
N GLY A 292 -24.18 2.82 16.83
CA GLY A 292 -24.88 1.70 17.48
C GLY A 292 -24.26 1.31 18.83
N ILE A 293 -22.92 1.27 18.92
CA ILE A 293 -22.21 1.00 20.17
C ILE A 293 -22.47 2.12 21.20
N LEU A 294 -22.43 3.39 20.78
CA LEU A 294 -22.72 4.54 21.64
C LEU A 294 -24.16 4.51 22.16
N MET A 295 -25.14 4.13 21.33
CA MET A 295 -26.53 3.96 21.75
C MET A 295 -26.68 2.82 22.77
N ALA A 296 -26.01 1.69 22.55
CA ALA A 296 -26.03 0.58 23.49
C ALA A 296 -25.41 0.95 24.84
N LEU A 297 -24.28 1.68 24.84
CA LEU A 297 -23.65 2.22 26.04
C LEU A 297 -24.54 3.25 26.75
N GLY A 298 -25.29 4.06 25.99
CA GLY A 298 -26.21 5.06 26.53
C GLY A 298 -27.39 4.46 27.31
N ILE A 299 -27.73 3.18 27.08
CA ILE A 299 -28.79 2.46 27.80
C ILE A 299 -28.29 1.93 29.16
N VAL A 300 -26.96 1.86 29.37
CA VAL A 300 -26.38 1.34 30.61
C VAL A 300 -26.61 2.33 31.77
N PRO A 301 -27.27 1.90 32.86
CA PRO A 301 -27.52 2.77 34.01
C PRO A 301 -26.22 3.16 34.71
N GLY A 302 -26.07 4.46 35.03
CA GLY A 302 -24.88 5.03 35.66
C GLY A 302 -23.92 5.77 34.72
N MET A 303 -24.13 5.69 33.39
CA MET A 303 -23.38 6.51 32.42
C MET A 303 -24.15 7.78 32.03
N PRO A 304 -23.47 8.86 31.55
CA PRO A 304 -24.10 10.08 31.02
C PRO A 304 -24.94 9.81 29.75
N SER A 305 -26.11 9.19 29.92
CA SER A 305 -26.94 8.62 28.84
C SER A 305 -27.27 9.65 27.76
N LEU A 306 -27.52 10.91 28.15
CA LEU A 306 -27.79 12.01 27.22
C LEU A 306 -26.63 12.30 26.27
N VAL A 307 -25.38 12.23 26.74
CA VAL A 307 -24.18 12.49 25.91
C VAL A 307 -23.98 11.35 24.91
N PHE A 308 -24.11 10.10 25.38
CA PHE A 308 -23.95 8.91 24.54
C PHE A 308 -25.06 8.77 23.51
N MET A 309 -26.32 9.04 23.88
CA MET A 309 -27.45 9.01 22.95
C MET A 309 -27.38 10.15 21.92
N ALA A 310 -26.94 11.35 22.32
CA ALA A 310 -26.77 12.47 21.39
C ALA A 310 -25.67 12.19 20.35
N LEU A 311 -24.49 11.74 20.79
CA LEU A 311 -23.38 11.41 19.90
C LEU A 311 -23.66 10.16 19.05
N GLY A 312 -24.31 9.16 19.64
CA GLY A 312 -24.74 7.94 18.94
C GLY A 312 -25.77 8.24 17.85
N GLY A 313 -26.78 9.05 18.17
CA GLY A 313 -27.78 9.53 17.22
C GLY A 313 -27.17 10.38 16.10
N ALA A 314 -26.27 11.31 16.42
CA ALA A 314 -25.56 12.12 15.41
C ALA A 314 -24.70 11.26 14.47
N SER A 315 -24.02 10.24 15.01
CA SER A 315 -23.19 9.32 14.23
C SER A 315 -24.02 8.42 13.32
N LEU A 316 -25.13 7.87 13.83
CA LEU A 316 -26.10 7.09 13.02
C LEU A 316 -26.71 7.94 11.92
N TRP A 317 -27.11 9.17 12.23
CA TRP A 317 -27.68 10.09 11.26
C TRP A 317 -26.65 10.47 10.19
N GLY A 318 -25.41 10.78 10.58
CA GLY A 318 -24.31 11.09 9.66
C GLY A 318 -24.00 9.92 8.72
N GLY A 319 -23.86 8.71 9.26
CA GLY A 319 -23.63 7.50 8.46
C GLY A 319 -24.79 7.17 7.51
N TYR A 320 -26.04 7.33 7.97
CA TYR A 320 -27.22 7.13 7.14
C TYR A 320 -27.32 8.16 6.01
N ALA A 321 -27.19 9.46 6.32
CA ALA A 321 -27.23 10.53 5.33
C ALA A 321 -26.15 10.36 4.25
N MET A 322 -24.97 9.90 4.65
CA MET A 322 -23.86 9.67 3.73
C MET A 322 -24.06 8.43 2.86
N SER A 323 -24.59 7.34 3.42
CA SER A 323 -24.98 6.16 2.63
C SER A 323 -26.05 6.49 1.58
N ARG A 324 -26.99 7.38 1.92
CA ARG A 324 -28.03 7.85 1.02
C ARG A 324 -27.49 8.74 -0.10
N ARG A 325 -26.50 9.59 0.19
CA ARG A 325 -25.80 10.40 -0.83
C ARG A 325 -24.95 9.54 -1.77
N ALA A 326 -24.29 8.50 -1.26
CA ALA A 326 -23.56 7.55 -2.08
C ALA A 326 -24.51 6.76 -3.00
N ALA A 327 -25.67 6.31 -2.48
CA ALA A 327 -26.70 5.65 -3.27
C ALA A 327 -27.32 6.58 -4.33
N MET A 328 -27.55 7.87 -4.02
CA MET A 328 -28.03 8.85 -4.99
C MET A 328 -27.00 9.18 -6.08
N ARG A 329 -25.70 9.20 -5.75
CA ARG A 329 -24.64 9.37 -6.75
C ARG A 329 -24.50 8.15 -7.66
N ALA A 330 -24.74 6.95 -7.13
CA ALA A 330 -24.75 5.71 -7.92
C ALA A 330 -26.05 5.53 -8.74
N ALA A 331 -27.15 6.17 -8.33
CA ALA A 331 -28.44 6.14 -9.02
C ALA A 331 -28.71 7.39 -9.87
N ALA A 332 -27.75 8.31 -9.98
CA ALA A 332 -27.84 9.40 -10.94
C ALA A 332 -27.71 8.77 -12.35
N PRO A 333 -28.67 9.04 -13.26
CA PRO A 333 -28.51 8.61 -14.64
C PRO A 333 -27.23 9.22 -15.20
N VAL A 334 -26.43 8.41 -15.88
CA VAL A 334 -25.44 8.92 -16.83
C VAL A 334 -26.24 9.80 -17.78
N VAL A 335 -26.12 11.12 -17.61
CA VAL A 335 -26.63 12.07 -18.58
C VAL A 335 -25.86 11.74 -19.84
N GLU A 336 -26.55 11.17 -20.83
CA GLU A 336 -26.07 11.13 -22.20
C GLU A 336 -25.52 12.52 -22.51
N ASP A 337 -24.24 12.58 -22.84
CA ASP A 337 -23.59 13.78 -23.32
C ASP A 337 -24.47 14.37 -24.43
N THR A 338 -25.14 15.47 -24.11
CA THR A 338 -25.60 16.42 -25.11
C THR A 338 -24.41 16.64 -26.04
N PRO A 339 -24.53 16.42 -27.36
CA PRO A 339 -23.41 16.59 -28.26
C PRO A 339 -22.92 18.03 -28.14
N ALA A 340 -21.78 18.20 -27.48
CA ALA A 340 -21.09 19.46 -27.41
C ALA A 340 -20.74 19.85 -28.85
N GLU A 341 -20.99 21.10 -29.19
CA GLU A 341 -20.53 21.71 -30.44
C GLU A 341 -19.07 21.33 -30.69
N PRO A 342 -18.69 21.04 -31.96
CA PRO A 342 -17.36 20.54 -32.28
C PRO A 342 -16.32 21.60 -31.89
N ALA A 343 -15.74 21.42 -30.71
CA ALA A 343 -14.52 22.11 -30.33
C ALA A 343 -13.44 21.66 -31.32
N ALA A 344 -12.71 22.64 -31.85
CA ALA A 344 -11.60 22.45 -32.76
C ALA A 344 -10.73 21.25 -32.36
N PRO A 345 -10.19 20.49 -33.34
CA PRO A 345 -9.51 19.23 -33.08
C PRO A 345 -8.41 19.44 -32.03
N ARG A 346 -8.68 18.98 -30.81
CA ARG A 346 -7.65 18.86 -29.79
C ARG A 346 -6.70 17.78 -30.28
N GLU A 347 -5.42 18.11 -30.30
CA GLU A 347 -4.37 17.13 -30.51
C GLU A 347 -4.52 16.05 -29.43
N LEU A 348 -4.63 14.79 -29.86
CA LEU A 348 -4.76 13.62 -28.98
C LEU A 348 -3.73 13.72 -27.85
N SER A 349 -4.21 13.86 -26.61
CA SER A 349 -3.36 13.81 -25.43
C SER A 349 -3.03 12.35 -25.11
N TRP A 350 -1.83 12.08 -24.59
CA TRP A 350 -1.44 10.76 -24.08
C TRP A 350 -2.42 10.25 -22.99
N ASP A 351 -3.12 11.16 -22.30
CA ASP A 351 -4.12 10.85 -21.28
C ASP A 351 -5.47 10.36 -21.85
N GLU A 352 -5.71 10.51 -23.16
CA GLU A 352 -6.95 10.09 -23.85
C GLU A 352 -6.83 8.69 -24.48
N LEU A 353 -5.65 8.08 -24.43
CA LEU A 353 -5.44 6.70 -24.90
C LEU A 353 -6.05 5.73 -23.89
N ALA A 354 -7.24 5.22 -24.21
CA ALA A 354 -7.86 4.16 -23.41
C ALA A 354 -6.91 2.94 -23.33
N PRO A 355 -6.65 2.40 -22.13
CA PRO A 355 -5.82 1.21 -21.99
C PRO A 355 -6.44 0.04 -22.75
N VAL A 356 -5.60 -0.73 -23.43
CA VAL A 356 -6.02 -1.89 -24.22
C VAL A 356 -6.49 -2.99 -23.28
N ASP A 357 -7.71 -3.50 -23.51
CA ASP A 357 -8.23 -4.64 -22.75
C ASP A 357 -7.33 -5.87 -22.94
N LEU A 358 -6.92 -6.47 -21.82
CA LEU A 358 -6.10 -7.70 -21.84
C LEU A 358 -6.84 -8.85 -22.52
N LEU A 359 -8.13 -9.03 -22.22
CA LEU A 359 -9.00 -10.03 -22.84
C LEU A 359 -10.31 -9.37 -23.27
N GLY A 360 -10.60 -9.44 -24.56
CA GLY A 360 -11.82 -8.93 -25.17
C GLY A 360 -12.64 -10.05 -25.83
N LEU A 361 -13.96 -9.93 -25.74
CA LEU A 361 -14.93 -10.71 -26.50
C LEU A 361 -15.87 -9.74 -27.20
N GLU A 362 -15.72 -9.60 -28.50
CA GLU A 362 -16.61 -8.82 -29.35
C GLU A 362 -17.69 -9.73 -29.92
N VAL A 363 -18.94 -9.28 -29.88
CA VAL A 363 -20.09 -10.05 -30.36
C VAL A 363 -20.93 -9.24 -31.36
N GLY A 364 -21.41 -9.91 -32.40
CA GLY A 364 -22.42 -9.35 -33.30
C GLY A 364 -23.77 -9.20 -32.61
N TYR A 365 -24.62 -8.31 -33.13
CA TYR A 365 -25.85 -7.90 -32.45
C TYR A 365 -26.85 -9.05 -32.17
N ARG A 366 -26.87 -10.14 -32.95
CA ARG A 366 -27.77 -11.30 -32.67
C ARG A 366 -27.29 -12.17 -31.52
N LEU A 367 -26.03 -12.01 -31.08
CA LEU A 367 -25.47 -12.73 -29.95
C LEU A 367 -25.59 -11.94 -28.63
N VAL A 368 -25.96 -10.67 -28.68
CA VAL A 368 -26.13 -9.81 -27.49
C VAL A 368 -27.07 -10.43 -26.45
N PRO A 369 -28.23 -11.02 -26.80
CA PRO A 369 -29.10 -11.67 -25.81
C PRO A 369 -28.44 -12.85 -25.09
N LEU A 370 -27.45 -13.52 -25.70
CA LEU A 370 -26.73 -14.63 -25.05
C LEU A 370 -25.75 -14.15 -23.97
N VAL A 371 -25.26 -12.91 -24.07
CA VAL A 371 -24.27 -12.32 -23.15
C VAL A 371 -24.84 -11.31 -22.16
N ASP A 372 -26.05 -10.78 -22.39
CA ASP A 372 -26.68 -9.80 -21.52
C ASP A 372 -27.39 -10.47 -20.31
N PRO A 373 -26.93 -10.22 -19.06
CA PRO A 373 -27.57 -10.75 -17.85
C PRO A 373 -29.02 -10.31 -17.66
N HIS A 374 -29.40 -9.14 -18.16
CA HIS A 374 -30.77 -8.62 -18.03
C HIS A 374 -31.77 -9.33 -18.95
N GLN A 375 -31.26 -9.97 -20.01
CA GLN A 375 -32.04 -10.75 -20.97
C GLN A 375 -31.99 -12.26 -20.70
N GLY A 376 -31.40 -12.68 -19.57
CA GLY A 376 -31.24 -14.09 -19.22
C GLY A 376 -30.04 -14.77 -19.89
N GLY A 377 -29.03 -14.01 -20.31
CA GLY A 377 -27.83 -14.54 -20.97
C GLY A 377 -27.02 -15.50 -20.11
N GLU A 378 -26.98 -16.78 -20.50
CA GLU A 378 -26.27 -17.85 -19.79
C GLU A 378 -24.74 -17.83 -20.02
N VAL A 379 -24.26 -17.16 -21.08
CA VAL A 379 -22.84 -17.19 -21.47
C VAL A 379 -21.97 -16.56 -20.39
N MET A 380 -22.44 -15.51 -19.71
CA MET A 380 -21.67 -14.84 -18.67
C MET A 380 -21.31 -15.77 -17.51
N ASP A 381 -22.24 -16.61 -17.08
CA ASP A 381 -21.98 -17.56 -16.00
C ASP A 381 -21.08 -18.72 -16.45
N ARG A 382 -21.20 -19.12 -17.73
CA ARG A 382 -20.28 -20.08 -18.35
C ARG A 382 -18.86 -19.52 -18.45
N ILE A 383 -18.67 -18.27 -18.87
CA ILE A 383 -17.36 -17.59 -18.90
C ILE A 383 -16.76 -17.51 -17.51
N LYS A 384 -17.54 -17.16 -16.48
CA LYS A 384 -17.07 -17.20 -15.08
C LYS A 384 -16.63 -18.60 -14.66
N SER A 385 -17.38 -19.63 -15.05
CA SER A 385 -17.05 -21.03 -14.75
C SER A 385 -15.76 -21.48 -15.46
N VAL A 386 -15.60 -21.14 -16.74
CA VAL A 386 -14.37 -21.37 -17.51
C VAL A 386 -13.19 -20.69 -16.82
N ARG A 387 -13.32 -19.41 -16.48
CA ARG A 387 -12.27 -18.65 -15.78
C ARG A 387 -11.89 -19.30 -14.46
N LYS A 388 -12.86 -19.74 -13.66
CA LYS A 388 -12.63 -20.41 -12.37
C LYS A 388 -11.91 -21.75 -12.55
N THR A 389 -12.37 -22.55 -13.52
CA THR A 389 -11.80 -23.87 -13.83
C THR A 389 -10.35 -23.73 -14.31
N LEU A 390 -10.10 -22.88 -15.31
CA LEU A 390 -8.76 -22.62 -15.81
C LEU A 390 -7.85 -22.04 -14.73
N SER A 391 -8.34 -21.13 -13.89
CA SER A 391 -7.51 -20.57 -12.81
C SER A 391 -7.05 -21.65 -11.82
N HIS A 392 -7.94 -22.59 -11.50
CA HIS A 392 -7.62 -23.71 -10.62
C HIS A 392 -6.70 -24.74 -11.28
N GLU A 393 -6.88 -25.01 -12.57
CA GLU A 393 -6.03 -25.94 -13.32
C GLU A 393 -4.63 -25.38 -13.56
N LEU A 394 -4.53 -24.12 -13.96
CA LEU A 394 -3.26 -23.48 -14.33
C LEU A 394 -2.50 -22.94 -13.12
N GLY A 395 -3.19 -22.58 -12.02
CA GLY A 395 -2.56 -22.12 -10.78
C GLY A 395 -2.38 -20.60 -10.66
N PHE A 396 -3.01 -19.81 -11.52
CA PHE A 396 -3.05 -18.35 -11.41
C PHE A 396 -4.44 -17.82 -11.81
N LEU A 397 -4.78 -16.60 -11.40
CA LEU A 397 -6.08 -16.00 -11.72
C LEU A 397 -6.09 -15.50 -13.17
N ILE A 398 -6.99 -16.06 -13.98
CA ILE A 398 -7.23 -15.57 -15.34
C ILE A 398 -7.93 -14.20 -15.28
N PRO A 399 -7.48 -13.19 -16.05
CA PRO A 399 -8.11 -11.86 -16.09
C PRO A 399 -9.59 -11.89 -16.49
N ALA A 400 -10.31 -10.81 -16.21
CA ALA A 400 -11.69 -10.67 -16.65
C ALA A 400 -11.78 -10.48 -18.18
N VAL A 401 -12.78 -11.11 -18.80
CA VAL A 401 -13.08 -10.96 -20.22
C VAL A 401 -14.04 -9.79 -20.39
N HIS A 402 -13.61 -8.75 -21.12
CA HIS A 402 -14.44 -7.59 -21.43
C HIS A 402 -15.30 -7.90 -22.64
N ILE A 403 -16.62 -7.86 -22.48
CA ILE A 403 -17.57 -8.15 -23.55
C ILE A 403 -18.06 -6.83 -24.14
N ARG A 404 -18.00 -6.69 -25.46
CA ARG A 404 -18.47 -5.52 -26.20
C ARG A 404 -19.28 -5.96 -27.40
N ASP A 405 -20.34 -5.24 -27.73
CA ASP A 405 -20.99 -5.39 -29.02
C ASP A 405 -20.15 -4.70 -30.10
N ASN A 406 -20.07 -5.32 -31.27
CA ASN A 406 -19.38 -4.74 -32.42
C ASN A 406 -20.30 -4.83 -33.65
N LEU A 407 -20.78 -3.67 -34.11
CA LEU A 407 -21.69 -3.55 -35.25
C LEU A 407 -20.99 -3.81 -36.59
N GLU A 408 -19.66 -3.81 -36.64
CA GLU A 408 -18.88 -4.18 -37.82
C GLU A 408 -18.79 -5.71 -38.02
N LEU A 409 -19.05 -6.50 -36.98
CA LEU A 409 -19.10 -7.95 -37.07
C LEU A 409 -20.40 -8.42 -37.74
N SER A 410 -20.32 -9.58 -38.40
CA SER A 410 -21.52 -10.25 -38.90
C SER A 410 -22.49 -10.55 -37.74
N PRO A 411 -23.82 -10.55 -37.99
CA PRO A 411 -24.83 -10.62 -36.93
C PRO A 411 -24.63 -11.76 -35.91
N THR A 412 -24.16 -12.90 -36.41
CA THR A 412 -23.94 -14.16 -35.69
C THR A 412 -22.47 -14.45 -35.38
N ALA A 413 -21.56 -13.53 -35.70
CA ALA A 413 -20.13 -13.71 -35.49
C ALA A 413 -19.70 -13.21 -34.10
N TYR A 414 -18.65 -13.82 -33.57
CA TYR A 414 -17.93 -13.34 -32.40
C TYR A 414 -16.43 -13.37 -32.65
N ARG A 415 -15.70 -12.58 -31.87
CA ARG A 415 -14.25 -12.43 -31.95
C ARG A 415 -13.67 -12.35 -30.54
N VAL A 416 -12.63 -13.13 -30.29
CA VAL A 416 -11.86 -13.11 -29.05
C VAL A 416 -10.54 -12.41 -29.32
N SER A 417 -10.22 -11.41 -28.50
CA SER A 417 -8.99 -10.65 -28.58
C SER A 417 -8.16 -10.75 -27.29
N LEU A 418 -6.85 -10.73 -27.47
CA LEU A 418 -5.84 -10.69 -26.41
C LEU A 418 -4.96 -9.46 -26.65
N LYS A 419 -4.93 -8.53 -25.69
CA LYS A 419 -4.19 -7.26 -25.82
C LYS A 419 -4.54 -6.51 -27.12
N GLY A 420 -5.82 -6.53 -27.49
CA GLY A 420 -6.34 -5.90 -28.72
C GLY A 420 -6.06 -6.67 -30.02
N VAL A 421 -5.35 -7.81 -29.97
CA VAL A 421 -5.08 -8.65 -31.15
C VAL A 421 -6.05 -9.82 -31.20
N VAL A 422 -6.63 -10.09 -32.37
CA VAL A 422 -7.56 -11.20 -32.55
C VAL A 422 -6.83 -12.54 -32.46
N ILE A 423 -7.26 -13.39 -31.52
CA ILE A 423 -6.71 -14.74 -31.33
C ILE A 423 -7.69 -15.84 -31.76
N GLY A 424 -8.98 -15.52 -31.90
CA GLY A 424 -9.98 -16.46 -32.38
C GLY A 424 -11.25 -15.77 -32.82
N GLN A 425 -11.97 -16.40 -33.74
CA GLN A 425 -13.26 -15.93 -34.25
C GLN A 425 -14.12 -17.12 -34.66
N GLY A 426 -15.43 -16.92 -34.68
CA GLY A 426 -16.35 -17.96 -35.12
C GLY A 426 -17.76 -17.42 -35.34
N GLU A 427 -18.63 -18.26 -35.88
CA GLU A 427 -20.04 -17.96 -36.05
C GLU A 427 -20.90 -18.89 -35.21
N LEU A 428 -21.97 -18.35 -34.63
CA LEU A 428 -22.90 -19.07 -33.77
C LEU A 428 -24.33 -18.91 -34.28
N GLN A 429 -25.14 -19.95 -34.12
CA GLN A 429 -26.57 -19.89 -34.41
C GLN A 429 -27.36 -19.96 -33.09
N PRO A 430 -27.80 -18.83 -32.50
CA PRO A 430 -28.41 -18.79 -31.16
C PRO A 430 -29.64 -19.69 -30.99
N GLU A 431 -30.39 -19.89 -32.08
CA GLU A 431 -31.64 -20.67 -32.08
C GLU A 431 -31.43 -22.16 -32.35
N ARG A 432 -30.19 -22.60 -32.64
CA ARG A 432 -29.85 -23.98 -33.03
C ARG A 432 -28.88 -24.60 -32.04
N GLU A 433 -28.72 -25.91 -32.13
CA GLU A 433 -27.70 -26.66 -31.40
C GLU A 433 -26.65 -27.20 -32.37
N MET A 434 -25.40 -27.33 -31.90
CA MET A 434 -24.30 -27.90 -32.67
C MET A 434 -24.16 -29.38 -32.32
N ALA A 435 -24.29 -30.24 -33.32
CA ALA A 435 -24.00 -31.66 -33.25
C ALA A 435 -22.59 -31.92 -33.77
N ILE A 436 -21.67 -32.31 -32.89
CA ILE A 436 -20.25 -32.54 -33.18
C ILE A 436 -20.03 -34.04 -33.42
N ASP A 437 -19.33 -34.39 -34.49
CA ASP A 437 -18.94 -35.76 -34.82
C ASP A 437 -17.59 -36.12 -34.16
N PRO A 438 -17.55 -37.03 -33.16
CA PRO A 438 -16.28 -37.48 -32.56
C PRO A 438 -15.56 -38.55 -33.40
N GLY A 439 -16.02 -38.87 -34.62
CA GLY A 439 -15.47 -39.86 -35.53
C GLY A 439 -16.14 -41.25 -35.47
N GLN A 440 -17.21 -41.40 -34.68
CA GLN A 440 -17.91 -42.68 -34.46
C GLN A 440 -19.44 -42.54 -34.54
N VAL A 441 -19.94 -41.81 -35.54
CA VAL A 441 -21.39 -41.61 -35.76
C VAL A 441 -22.00 -42.64 -36.71
N PHE A 442 -23.27 -42.97 -36.50
CA PHE A 442 -24.02 -43.98 -37.24
C PHE A 442 -25.09 -43.36 -38.15
N GLY A 443 -24.72 -42.41 -39.01
CA GLY A 443 -25.61 -41.77 -39.98
C GLY A 443 -25.47 -40.24 -39.99
N SER A 444 -26.09 -39.57 -40.97
CA SER A 444 -26.06 -38.11 -41.11
C SER A 444 -27.39 -37.46 -40.71
N LEU A 445 -27.32 -36.26 -40.15
CA LEU A 445 -28.48 -35.42 -39.83
C LEU A 445 -28.68 -34.34 -40.89
N GLU A 446 -29.92 -33.86 -41.05
CA GLU A 446 -30.19 -32.66 -41.82
C GLU A 446 -29.89 -31.41 -40.98
N GLY A 447 -28.90 -30.61 -41.41
CA GLY A 447 -28.47 -29.42 -40.71
C GLY A 447 -27.54 -28.55 -41.57
N ILE A 448 -27.07 -27.44 -41.02
CA ILE A 448 -26.08 -26.58 -41.69
C ILE A 448 -24.69 -27.08 -41.32
N ALA A 449 -23.93 -27.57 -42.30
CA ALA A 449 -22.56 -28.04 -42.09
C ALA A 449 -21.64 -26.90 -41.62
N THR A 450 -20.83 -27.19 -40.61
CA THR A 450 -19.85 -26.29 -39.99
C THR A 450 -18.71 -27.12 -39.41
N HIS A 451 -17.72 -26.47 -38.82
CA HIS A 451 -16.73 -27.11 -37.96
C HIS A 451 -16.86 -26.57 -36.54
N ASP A 452 -16.50 -27.39 -35.55
CA ASP A 452 -16.37 -26.95 -34.17
C ASP A 452 -15.17 -26.00 -34.03
N PRO A 453 -15.34 -24.79 -33.48
CA PRO A 453 -14.25 -23.80 -33.38
C PRO A 453 -13.16 -24.18 -32.36
N ALA A 454 -13.42 -25.12 -31.45
CA ALA A 454 -12.44 -25.56 -30.47
C ALA A 454 -11.48 -26.58 -31.11
N PHE A 455 -11.97 -27.73 -31.56
CA PHE A 455 -11.15 -28.85 -32.00
C PHE A 455 -11.07 -29.01 -33.53
N GLY A 456 -11.84 -28.23 -34.29
CA GLY A 456 -11.88 -28.33 -35.75
C GLY A 456 -12.58 -29.59 -36.26
N LEU A 457 -13.38 -30.25 -35.43
CA LEU A 457 -14.15 -31.44 -35.80
C LEU A 457 -15.33 -31.08 -36.69
N ASP A 458 -15.74 -32.01 -37.55
CA ASP A 458 -16.93 -31.86 -38.38
C ASP A 458 -18.19 -31.74 -37.49
N ALA A 459 -19.03 -30.74 -37.79
CA ALA A 459 -20.21 -30.45 -37.00
C ALA A 459 -21.39 -29.96 -37.85
N LEU A 460 -22.60 -30.07 -37.30
CA LEU A 460 -23.85 -29.66 -37.95
C LEU A 460 -24.67 -28.79 -37.01
N TRP A 461 -25.14 -27.63 -37.48
CA TRP A 461 -26.17 -26.86 -36.77
C TRP A 461 -27.55 -27.44 -37.04
N ILE A 462 -28.11 -28.08 -36.02
CA ILE A 462 -29.40 -28.77 -36.03
C ILE A 462 -30.48 -27.99 -35.27
N GLU A 463 -31.75 -28.25 -35.57
CA GLU A 463 -32.87 -27.68 -34.82
C GLU A 463 -32.97 -28.32 -33.43
N LYS A 464 -33.41 -27.57 -32.41
CA LYS A 464 -33.48 -28.06 -31.01
C LYS A 464 -34.28 -29.36 -30.85
N GLY A 465 -35.28 -29.61 -31.71
CA GLY A 465 -36.08 -30.84 -31.70
C GLY A 465 -35.35 -32.09 -32.20
N GLN A 466 -34.19 -31.95 -32.86
CA GLN A 466 -33.41 -33.07 -33.40
C GLN A 466 -32.34 -33.58 -32.39
N ARG A 467 -32.26 -32.99 -31.19
CA ARG A 467 -31.26 -33.32 -30.16
C ARG A 467 -31.21 -34.81 -29.82
N ASP A 468 -32.35 -35.41 -29.50
CA ASP A 468 -32.43 -36.82 -29.08
C ASP A 468 -32.01 -37.76 -30.21
N GLN A 469 -32.39 -37.43 -31.46
CA GLN A 469 -32.00 -38.18 -32.64
C GLN A 469 -30.49 -38.10 -32.87
N ALA A 470 -29.90 -36.91 -32.73
CA ALA A 470 -28.47 -36.71 -32.90
C ALA A 470 -27.65 -37.49 -31.86
N GLN A 471 -28.07 -37.48 -30.61
CA GLN A 471 -27.44 -38.26 -29.54
C GLN A 471 -27.53 -39.77 -29.78
N MET A 472 -28.68 -40.27 -30.27
CA MET A 472 -28.83 -41.69 -30.63
C MET A 472 -27.90 -42.14 -31.76
N LEU A 473 -27.56 -41.23 -32.68
CA LEU A 473 -26.63 -41.49 -33.77
C LEU A 473 -25.16 -41.34 -33.35
N GLY A 474 -24.87 -40.97 -32.10
CA GLY A 474 -23.53 -40.83 -31.56
C GLY A 474 -22.93 -39.42 -31.60
N TYR A 475 -23.70 -38.40 -32.01
CA TYR A 475 -23.23 -37.01 -31.99
C TYR A 475 -23.20 -36.42 -30.57
N THR A 476 -22.21 -35.58 -30.31
CA THR A 476 -22.18 -34.75 -29.09
C THR A 476 -22.92 -33.45 -29.36
N VAL A 477 -24.07 -33.24 -28.70
CA VAL A 477 -24.94 -32.07 -28.94
C VAL A 477 -24.78 -31.00 -27.86
N VAL A 478 -24.41 -29.79 -28.28
CA VAL A 478 -24.15 -28.63 -27.42
C VAL A 478 -24.87 -27.38 -27.91
N ASP A 479 -25.28 -26.51 -26.99
CA ASP A 479 -25.91 -25.22 -27.30
C ASP A 479 -24.87 -24.16 -27.71
N ALA A 480 -25.31 -23.10 -28.39
CA ALA A 480 -24.44 -22.03 -28.89
C ALA A 480 -23.60 -21.36 -27.78
N GLY A 481 -24.14 -21.22 -26.57
CA GLY A 481 -23.42 -20.65 -25.44
C GLY A 481 -22.28 -21.57 -24.96
N THR A 482 -22.48 -22.89 -24.99
CA THR A 482 -21.44 -23.88 -24.69
C THR A 482 -20.36 -23.92 -25.76
N VAL A 483 -20.71 -23.79 -27.05
CA VAL A 483 -19.72 -23.70 -28.14
C VAL A 483 -18.77 -22.52 -27.91
N LEU A 484 -19.32 -21.33 -27.64
CA LEU A 484 -18.55 -20.13 -27.34
C LEU A 484 -17.65 -20.31 -26.10
N ALA A 485 -18.21 -20.84 -25.01
CA ALA A 485 -17.46 -21.05 -23.77
C ALA A 485 -16.32 -22.08 -23.94
N THR A 486 -16.54 -23.13 -24.74
CA THR A 486 -15.53 -24.16 -25.02
C THR A 486 -14.40 -23.60 -25.86
N HIS A 487 -14.72 -22.85 -26.92
CA HIS A 487 -13.71 -22.18 -27.73
C HIS A 487 -12.90 -21.17 -26.92
N LEU A 488 -13.57 -20.33 -26.11
CA LEU A 488 -12.88 -19.39 -25.21
C LEU A 488 -11.96 -20.14 -24.23
N SER A 489 -12.42 -21.23 -23.63
CA SER A 489 -11.61 -22.05 -22.72
C SER A 489 -10.33 -22.56 -23.38
N GLN A 490 -10.44 -23.04 -24.62
CA GLN A 490 -9.29 -23.53 -25.38
C GLN A 490 -8.31 -22.41 -25.73
N LEU A 491 -8.81 -21.26 -26.23
CA LEU A 491 -7.97 -20.11 -26.54
C LEU A 491 -7.23 -19.60 -25.29
N LEU A 492 -7.92 -19.48 -24.16
CA LEU A 492 -7.31 -19.06 -22.90
C LEU A 492 -6.25 -20.06 -22.40
N ARG A 493 -6.45 -21.36 -22.63
CA ARG A 493 -5.44 -22.38 -22.30
C ARG A 493 -4.21 -22.28 -23.20
N GLN A 494 -4.41 -22.12 -24.51
CA GLN A 494 -3.35 -22.00 -25.50
C GLN A 494 -2.49 -20.75 -25.25
N HIS A 495 -3.13 -19.63 -24.90
CA HIS A 495 -2.48 -18.35 -24.65
C HIS A 495 -2.25 -18.05 -23.15
N ALA A 496 -2.30 -19.08 -22.28
CA ALA A 496 -2.15 -18.90 -20.83
C ALA A 496 -0.82 -18.23 -20.45
N HIS A 497 0.26 -18.56 -21.16
CA HIS A 497 1.59 -17.99 -20.94
C HIS A 497 1.66 -16.48 -21.25
N GLU A 498 0.81 -15.97 -22.14
CA GLU A 498 0.75 -14.55 -22.50
C GLU A 498 -0.09 -13.71 -21.52
N LEU A 499 -1.01 -14.39 -20.83
CA LEU A 499 -1.88 -13.82 -19.79
C LEU A 499 -1.17 -13.65 -18.45
N LEU A 500 -0.08 -14.38 -18.22
CA LEU A 500 0.70 -14.26 -16.98
C LEU A 500 1.63 -13.04 -17.06
N GLY A 501 1.33 -11.99 -16.30
CA GLY A 501 2.13 -10.77 -16.18
C GLY A 501 2.89 -10.65 -14.87
N HIS A 502 3.42 -9.44 -14.62
CA HIS A 502 4.06 -9.11 -13.35
C HIS A 502 3.03 -9.07 -12.20
N ASP A 503 1.83 -8.54 -12.46
CA ASP A 503 0.78 -8.40 -11.45
C ASP A 503 0.27 -9.75 -10.95
N GLU A 504 0.03 -10.71 -11.86
CA GLU A 504 -0.39 -12.07 -11.50
C GLU A 504 0.67 -12.77 -10.65
N ILE A 505 1.95 -12.61 -10.97
CA ILE A 505 3.05 -13.21 -10.21
C ILE A 505 3.19 -12.54 -8.85
N HIS A 506 3.03 -11.23 -8.75
CA HIS A 506 2.99 -10.52 -7.47
C HIS A 506 1.85 -11.04 -6.58
N GLN A 507 0.65 -11.24 -7.14
CA GLN A 507 -0.47 -11.83 -6.40
C GLN A 507 -0.18 -13.26 -5.96
N LEU A 508 0.44 -14.05 -6.83
CA LEU A 508 0.80 -15.45 -6.58
C LEU A 508 1.86 -15.56 -5.47
N LEU A 509 2.89 -14.71 -5.49
CA LEU A 509 3.87 -14.59 -4.40
C LEU A 509 3.23 -14.08 -3.11
N GLY A 510 2.26 -13.16 -3.20
CA GLY A 510 1.50 -12.71 -2.04
C GLY A 510 0.70 -13.83 -1.39
N GLN A 511 0.12 -14.75 -2.17
CA GLN A 511 -0.55 -15.95 -1.65
C GLN A 511 0.45 -16.93 -1.03
N LEU A 512 1.58 -17.19 -1.70
CA LEU A 512 2.65 -18.03 -1.15
C LEU A 512 3.18 -17.45 0.17
N GLY A 513 3.35 -16.13 0.26
CA GLY A 513 3.86 -15.44 1.45
C GLY A 513 2.96 -15.59 2.68
N ARG A 514 1.66 -15.85 2.51
CA ARG A 514 0.75 -16.17 3.64
C ARG A 514 1.04 -17.53 4.26
N THR A 515 1.57 -18.48 3.49
CA THR A 515 1.81 -19.87 3.93
C THR A 515 3.28 -20.21 4.14
N ALA A 516 4.18 -19.57 3.39
CA ALA A 516 5.62 -19.76 3.41
C ALA A 516 6.37 -18.42 3.21
N PRO A 517 6.26 -17.46 4.16
CA PRO A 517 6.83 -16.12 4.02
C PRO A 517 8.36 -16.14 3.82
N LYS A 518 9.07 -17.00 4.56
CA LYS A 518 10.52 -17.15 4.45
C LYS A 518 10.97 -17.61 3.07
N LEU A 519 10.21 -18.51 2.45
CA LEU A 519 10.51 -19.00 1.10
C LEU A 519 10.37 -17.88 0.06
N VAL A 520 9.39 -16.99 0.21
CA VAL A 520 9.24 -15.83 -0.67
C VAL A 520 10.39 -14.85 -0.51
N GLU A 521 10.80 -14.56 0.73
CA GLU A 521 11.96 -13.70 1.02
C GLU A 521 13.30 -14.28 0.51
N GLU A 522 13.41 -15.61 0.44
CA GLU A 522 14.56 -16.31 -0.15
C GLU A 522 14.48 -16.40 -1.68
N LEU A 523 13.27 -16.49 -2.25
CA LEU A 523 13.09 -16.60 -3.69
C LEU A 523 13.35 -15.28 -4.42
N VAL A 524 12.59 -14.23 -4.11
CA VAL A 524 12.67 -12.93 -4.80
C VAL A 524 12.96 -11.83 -3.80
N PRO A 525 14.01 -11.00 -4.00
CA PRO A 525 14.95 -10.99 -5.12
C PRO A 525 16.22 -11.84 -4.90
N LYS A 526 16.35 -12.57 -3.79
CA LYS A 526 17.64 -13.17 -3.38
C LYS A 526 18.09 -14.32 -4.27
N ALA A 527 17.21 -15.28 -4.58
CA ALA A 527 17.53 -16.40 -5.44
C ALA A 527 17.38 -16.03 -6.91
N VAL A 528 16.26 -15.46 -7.32
CA VAL A 528 16.00 -15.05 -8.71
C VAL A 528 15.37 -13.66 -8.75
N ASN A 529 15.64 -12.91 -9.83
CA ASN A 529 14.94 -11.65 -10.06
C ASN A 529 13.51 -11.90 -10.59
N MET A 530 12.66 -10.86 -10.52
CA MET A 530 11.25 -10.98 -10.93
C MET A 530 11.11 -11.36 -12.42
N ALA A 531 11.93 -10.80 -13.30
CA ALA A 531 11.87 -11.08 -14.73
C ALA A 531 12.17 -12.56 -15.07
N THR A 532 13.16 -13.14 -14.40
CA THR A 532 13.54 -14.56 -14.54
C THR A 532 12.42 -15.46 -14.05
N LEU A 533 11.81 -15.13 -12.90
CA LEU A 533 10.65 -15.86 -12.39
C LEU A 533 9.47 -15.80 -13.38
N VAL A 534 9.20 -14.63 -13.97
CA VAL A 534 8.19 -14.48 -15.03
C VAL A 534 8.49 -15.38 -16.21
N GLN A 535 9.72 -15.37 -16.70
CA GLN A 535 10.12 -16.19 -17.86
C GLN A 535 10.00 -17.70 -17.58
N VAL A 536 10.43 -18.16 -16.40
CA VAL A 536 10.31 -19.57 -16.01
C VAL A 536 8.84 -19.99 -15.90
N LEU A 537 8.00 -19.21 -15.21
CA LEU A 537 6.57 -19.55 -15.06
C LEU A 537 5.82 -19.47 -16.39
N ARG A 538 6.17 -18.50 -17.26
CA ARG A 538 5.63 -18.44 -18.63
C ARG A 538 6.06 -19.64 -19.46
N GLY A 539 7.32 -20.07 -19.35
CA GLY A 539 7.84 -21.26 -20.02
C GLY A 539 7.08 -22.52 -19.61
N LEU A 540 6.81 -22.70 -18.31
CA LEU A 540 5.98 -23.81 -17.83
C LEU A 540 4.58 -23.79 -18.45
N LEU A 541 3.93 -22.64 -18.47
CA LEU A 541 2.59 -22.50 -19.05
C LEU A 541 2.59 -22.69 -20.58
N ALA A 542 3.64 -22.24 -21.28
CA ALA A 542 3.79 -22.42 -22.72
C ALA A 542 3.91 -23.91 -23.08
N ASP A 543 4.54 -24.71 -22.22
CA ASP A 543 4.61 -26.15 -22.34
C ASP A 543 3.38 -26.90 -21.79
N GLY A 544 2.32 -26.18 -21.40
CA GLY A 544 1.10 -26.77 -20.84
C GLY A 544 1.25 -27.31 -19.40
N VAL A 545 2.31 -26.94 -18.69
CA VAL A 545 2.56 -27.34 -17.30
C VAL A 545 1.91 -26.33 -16.34
N SER A 546 1.07 -26.85 -15.43
CA SER A 546 0.44 -26.05 -14.37
C SER A 546 1.48 -25.46 -13.42
N ILE A 547 1.22 -24.24 -12.92
CA ILE A 547 2.03 -23.57 -11.90
C ILE A 547 1.36 -23.57 -10.52
N ARG A 548 0.36 -24.43 -10.33
CA ARG A 548 -0.40 -24.54 -9.07
C ARG A 548 0.48 -24.91 -7.88
N ASP A 549 1.47 -25.78 -8.08
CA ASP A 549 2.45 -26.13 -7.04
C ASP A 549 3.61 -25.13 -7.02
N ILE A 550 3.28 -23.86 -6.73
CA ILE A 550 4.29 -22.81 -6.66
C ILE A 550 5.32 -23.06 -5.54
N ARG A 551 4.94 -23.78 -4.48
CA ARG A 551 5.87 -24.08 -3.39
C ARG A 551 7.05 -24.91 -3.90
N THR A 552 6.78 -26.02 -4.58
CA THR A 552 7.84 -26.87 -5.17
C THR A 552 8.66 -26.09 -6.18
N ILE A 553 8.02 -25.26 -7.03
CA ILE A 553 8.73 -24.41 -7.99
C ILE A 553 9.70 -23.46 -7.26
N ALA A 554 9.23 -22.76 -6.23
CA ALA A 554 10.03 -21.82 -5.46
C ALA A 554 11.19 -22.50 -4.73
N GLU A 555 10.97 -23.67 -4.11
CA GLU A 555 12.02 -24.43 -3.42
C GLU A 555 13.14 -24.86 -4.38
N VAL A 556 12.77 -25.35 -5.57
CA VAL A 556 13.73 -25.76 -6.61
C VAL A 556 14.52 -24.56 -7.12
N LEU A 557 13.84 -23.43 -7.37
CA LEU A 557 14.50 -22.20 -7.83
C LEU A 557 15.48 -21.67 -6.77
N VAL A 558 15.11 -21.66 -5.49
CA VAL A 558 16.03 -21.25 -4.40
C VAL A 558 17.25 -22.18 -4.31
N ALA A 559 17.05 -23.50 -4.43
CA ALA A 559 18.14 -24.47 -4.37
C ALA A 559 19.11 -24.37 -5.56
N ARG A 560 18.63 -23.95 -6.74
CA ARG A 560 19.41 -23.95 -8.00
C ARG A 560 19.89 -22.59 -8.46
N ALA A 561 19.33 -21.51 -7.92
CA ALA A 561 19.70 -20.13 -8.22
C ALA A 561 21.21 -19.84 -8.08
N GLY A 562 21.90 -20.49 -7.13
CA GLY A 562 23.35 -20.33 -6.95
C GLY A 562 24.21 -20.96 -8.05
N THR A 563 23.63 -21.85 -8.87
CA THR A 563 24.34 -22.55 -9.96
C THR A 563 24.10 -21.89 -11.33
N SER A 564 22.85 -21.52 -11.63
CA SER A 564 22.48 -20.87 -12.88
C SER A 564 21.30 -19.92 -12.66
N GLN A 565 21.31 -18.80 -13.38
CA GLN A 565 20.21 -17.83 -13.47
C GLN A 565 19.56 -17.84 -14.86
N GLU A 566 20.02 -18.73 -15.74
CA GLU A 566 19.54 -18.82 -17.11
C GLU A 566 18.12 -19.44 -17.12
N PRO A 567 17.10 -18.73 -17.66
CA PRO A 567 15.72 -19.17 -17.56
C PRO A 567 15.44 -20.54 -18.16
N ALA A 568 16.10 -20.91 -19.27
CA ALA A 568 15.86 -22.20 -19.91
C ALA A 568 16.37 -23.37 -19.05
N GLU A 569 17.54 -23.22 -18.43
CA GLU A 569 18.07 -24.22 -17.50
C GLU A 569 17.23 -24.33 -16.22
N LEU A 570 16.77 -23.20 -15.66
CA LEU A 570 15.88 -23.21 -14.50
C LEU A 570 14.54 -23.87 -14.82
N LEU A 571 13.97 -23.58 -15.99
CA LEU A 571 12.76 -24.24 -16.50
C LEU A 571 12.93 -25.76 -16.58
N ARG A 572 14.04 -26.23 -17.16
CA ARG A 572 14.37 -27.65 -17.28
C ARG A 572 14.38 -28.35 -15.92
N VAL A 573 15.10 -27.80 -14.95
CA VAL A 573 15.22 -28.39 -13.61
C VAL A 573 13.89 -28.35 -12.85
N VAL A 574 13.10 -27.29 -13.00
CA VAL A 574 11.77 -27.23 -12.39
C VAL A 574 10.85 -28.32 -12.96
N ARG A 575 10.88 -28.57 -14.28
CA ARG A 575 10.09 -29.64 -14.91
C ARG A 575 10.42 -31.03 -14.36
N GLU A 576 11.70 -31.32 -14.13
CA GLU A 576 12.12 -32.59 -13.51
C GLU A 576 11.44 -32.82 -12.15
N HIS A 577 11.32 -31.77 -11.33
CA HIS A 577 10.72 -31.84 -10.01
C HIS A 577 9.18 -31.82 -10.04
N LEU A 578 8.59 -31.29 -11.12
CA LEU A 578 7.14 -31.33 -11.36
C LEU A 578 6.67 -32.59 -12.10
N GLY A 579 7.52 -33.59 -12.31
CA GLY A 579 7.21 -34.79 -13.12
C GLY A 579 5.90 -35.49 -12.74
N ARG A 580 5.58 -35.58 -11.44
CA ARG A 580 4.30 -36.17 -10.98
C ARG A 580 3.08 -35.36 -11.46
N MET A 581 3.17 -34.04 -11.42
CA MET A 581 2.09 -33.15 -11.86
C MET A 581 1.96 -33.15 -13.39
N ILE A 582 3.08 -33.21 -14.11
CA ILE A 582 3.08 -33.35 -15.58
C ILE A 582 2.34 -34.62 -15.99
N LEU A 583 2.68 -35.77 -15.38
CA LEU A 583 2.01 -37.04 -15.66
C LEU A 583 0.51 -37.01 -15.30
N GLN A 584 0.15 -36.40 -14.17
CA GLN A 584 -1.25 -36.26 -13.77
C GLN A 584 -2.06 -35.38 -14.75
N ASN A 585 -1.45 -34.33 -15.31
CA ASN A 585 -2.13 -33.43 -16.25
C ASN A 585 -2.42 -34.07 -17.60
N LEU A 586 -1.72 -35.16 -17.97
CA LEU A 586 -2.03 -35.95 -19.17
C LEU A 586 -3.35 -36.73 -19.04
N ARG A 587 -4.01 -36.69 -17.87
CA ARG A 587 -5.31 -37.35 -17.59
C ARG A 587 -5.32 -38.85 -17.92
N PHE A 588 -4.15 -39.49 -17.83
CA PHE A 588 -3.99 -40.91 -18.09
C PHE A 588 -4.49 -41.75 -16.91
N THR A 589 -5.35 -42.73 -17.18
CA THR A 589 -6.00 -43.59 -16.17
C THR A 589 -5.68 -45.07 -16.30
N GLY A 590 -4.82 -45.48 -17.25
CA GLY A 590 -4.38 -46.87 -17.42
C GLY A 590 -3.12 -47.22 -16.63
N GLU A 591 -2.63 -48.46 -16.78
CA GLU A 591 -1.35 -48.89 -16.18
C GLU A 591 -0.13 -48.56 -17.06
N GLU A 592 -0.31 -48.45 -18.38
CA GLU A 592 0.77 -48.22 -19.36
C GLU A 592 0.62 -46.90 -20.12
N LEU A 593 1.51 -45.94 -19.90
CA LEU A 593 1.47 -44.63 -20.59
C LEU A 593 1.85 -44.80 -22.08
N PRO A 594 0.93 -44.57 -23.04
CA PRO A 594 1.28 -44.58 -24.45
C PRO A 594 2.17 -43.38 -24.78
N VAL A 595 3.33 -43.63 -25.37
CA VAL A 595 4.29 -42.60 -25.76
C VAL A 595 4.73 -42.79 -27.21
N ILE A 596 4.93 -41.68 -27.90
CA ILE A 596 5.61 -41.66 -29.19
C ILE A 596 7.10 -41.42 -28.91
N ALA A 597 7.95 -42.35 -29.32
CA ALA A 597 9.40 -42.24 -29.17
C ALA A 597 10.08 -41.97 -30.51
N LEU A 598 11.22 -41.27 -30.47
CA LEU A 598 12.09 -41.14 -31.64
C LEU A 598 12.82 -42.47 -31.87
N ASP A 599 13.04 -42.82 -33.14
CA ASP A 599 13.93 -43.92 -33.49
C ASP A 599 15.37 -43.61 -33.04
N HIS A 600 16.12 -44.64 -32.62
CA HIS A 600 17.46 -44.48 -32.06
C HIS A 600 18.43 -43.77 -33.02
N GLY A 601 18.36 -44.05 -34.33
CA GLY A 601 19.20 -43.38 -35.31
C GLY A 601 18.86 -41.89 -35.45
N LEU A 602 17.57 -41.55 -35.37
CA LEU A 602 17.10 -40.17 -35.42
C LEU A 602 17.49 -39.39 -34.16
N GLU A 603 17.39 -40.03 -32.99
CA GLU A 603 17.80 -39.44 -31.70
C GLU A 603 19.28 -39.06 -31.70
N GLN A 604 20.17 -39.94 -32.21
CA GLN A 604 21.60 -39.64 -32.34
C GLN A 604 21.87 -38.47 -33.29
N LEU A 605 21.18 -38.42 -34.43
CA LEU A 605 21.33 -37.34 -35.41
C LEU A 605 20.89 -35.99 -34.83
N VAL A 606 19.73 -35.94 -34.15
CA VAL A 606 19.22 -34.71 -33.52
C VAL A 606 20.12 -34.28 -32.37
N SER A 607 20.58 -35.21 -31.53
CA SER A 607 21.47 -34.92 -30.41
C SER A 607 22.84 -34.40 -30.87
N GLY A 608 23.41 -34.99 -31.93
CA GLY A 608 24.65 -34.53 -32.53
C GLY A 608 24.53 -33.14 -33.14
N ALA A 609 23.44 -32.88 -33.89
CA ALA A 609 23.17 -31.56 -34.47
C ALA A 609 23.03 -30.46 -33.39
N LEU A 610 22.37 -30.77 -32.27
CA LEU A 610 22.23 -29.86 -31.13
C LEU A 610 23.56 -29.58 -30.42
N GLN A 611 24.44 -30.58 -30.29
CA GLN A 611 25.76 -30.41 -29.67
C GLN A 611 26.72 -29.59 -30.53
N ASP A 612 26.68 -29.78 -31.85
CA ASP A 612 27.54 -29.07 -32.80
C ASP A 612 26.99 -27.69 -33.20
N GLY A 613 25.78 -27.33 -32.74
CA GLY A 613 25.10 -26.10 -33.13
C GLY A 613 24.71 -26.06 -34.62
N MET A 614 24.64 -27.21 -35.28
CA MET A 614 24.26 -27.32 -36.68
C MET A 614 22.75 -27.42 -36.86
N ALA A 615 22.22 -26.73 -37.87
CA ALA A 615 20.83 -26.88 -38.26
C ALA A 615 20.60 -28.24 -38.92
N LEU A 616 19.46 -28.88 -38.61
CA LEU A 616 19.00 -30.09 -39.29
C LEU A 616 18.83 -29.80 -40.80
N GLU A 617 19.19 -30.77 -41.64
CA GLU A 617 18.91 -30.66 -43.08
C GLU A 617 17.40 -30.48 -43.32
N PRO A 618 16.97 -29.53 -44.18
CA PRO A 618 15.55 -29.24 -44.38
C PRO A 618 14.69 -30.46 -44.75
N GLY A 619 15.23 -31.37 -45.56
CA GLY A 619 14.54 -32.60 -45.95
C GLY A 619 14.36 -33.61 -44.81
N LEU A 620 15.26 -33.63 -43.83
CA LEU A 620 15.12 -34.44 -42.62
C LEU A 620 14.04 -33.85 -41.71
N ALA A 621 14.03 -32.52 -41.54
CA ALA A 621 13.02 -31.82 -40.75
C ALA A 621 11.60 -32.01 -41.33
N GLU A 622 11.43 -31.91 -42.64
CA GLU A 622 10.14 -32.13 -43.31
C GLU A 622 9.65 -33.59 -43.14
N ARG A 623 10.56 -34.57 -43.26
CA ARG A 623 10.23 -35.98 -43.01
C ARG A 623 9.84 -36.23 -41.56
N LEU A 624 10.54 -35.61 -40.62
CA LEU A 624 10.24 -35.72 -39.19
C LEU A 624 8.82 -35.19 -38.92
N LEU A 625 8.48 -34.00 -39.40
CA LEU A 625 7.14 -33.43 -39.27
C LEU A 625 6.05 -34.31 -39.89
N LYS A 626 6.29 -34.84 -41.09
CA LYS A 626 5.34 -35.75 -41.75
C LYS A 626 5.14 -37.03 -40.94
N SER A 627 6.23 -37.65 -40.47
CA SER A 627 6.17 -38.87 -39.66
C SER A 627 5.46 -38.66 -38.32
N LEU A 628 5.64 -37.49 -37.71
CA LEU A 628 4.97 -37.11 -36.48
C LEU A 628 3.46 -36.92 -36.72
N GLY A 629 3.08 -36.26 -37.83
CA GLY A 629 1.67 -36.16 -38.24
C GLY A 629 1.00 -37.51 -38.46
N GLU A 630 1.66 -38.42 -39.18
CA GLU A 630 1.17 -39.80 -39.38
C GLU A 630 1.07 -40.58 -38.07
N ALA A 631 2.02 -40.40 -37.15
CA ALA A 631 1.99 -41.05 -35.83
C ALA A 631 0.82 -40.52 -34.98
N THR A 632 0.60 -39.20 -34.94
CA THR A 632 -0.50 -38.58 -34.19
C THR A 632 -1.89 -38.94 -34.71
N GLN A 633 -2.03 -39.36 -35.96
CA GLN A 633 -3.31 -39.82 -36.52
C GLN A 633 -3.62 -41.29 -36.19
N ARG A 634 -2.62 -42.09 -35.82
CA ARG A 634 -2.78 -43.51 -35.48
C ARG A 634 -3.13 -43.74 -34.01
N THR A 635 -2.82 -42.78 -33.16
CA THR A 635 -3.15 -42.71 -31.73
C THR A 635 -4.40 -41.87 -31.52
#